data_AF-A0A9D0IFM5-F1
#
_entry.id   AF-A0A9D0IFM5-F1
#
_cell.length_a   1.000
_cell.length_b   1.000
_cell.length_c   1.000
_cell.angle_alpha   90.00
_cell.angle_beta   90.00
_cell.angle_gamma   90.00
#
_symmetry.space_group_name_H-M   'P 1'
#
loop_
_entity.id
_entity.type
_entity.pdbx_description
1 polymer ?
#
loop_
_entity_poly.entity_id
_entity_poly.type
_entity_poly.pdbx_seq_one_letter_code
_entity_poly.pdbx_strand_id
1 'polypeptide(L)'
;MKKAFPAEFFYQLFALLIAFILVHALYVTLVRPQADVFLQQQAAEMQDNPDYVQQRSFYVVIKDYEQESCFVLMLWALAILAYKGRAVYLQQKLLE
;
A
#
# COMPACT_ATOMS: atom_id res chain seq x y z
N MET A 1 -34.38 15.14 2.67
CA MET A 1 -33.04 14.60 2.38
C MET A 1 -32.43 14.04 3.67
N LYS A 2 -32.47 12.72 3.89
CA LYS A 2 -31.84 12.11 5.07
C LYS A 2 -30.32 12.21 4.90
N LYS A 3 -29.63 12.81 5.88
CA LYS A 3 -28.19 13.09 5.83
C LYS A 3 -27.42 11.76 5.69
N ALA A 4 -26.88 11.47 4.52
CA ALA A 4 -25.97 10.34 4.26
C ALA A 4 -24.55 10.55 4.84
N PHE A 5 -24.33 11.72 5.44
CA PHE A 5 -23.05 12.19 5.97
C PHE A 5 -22.36 11.25 7.00
N PRO A 6 -23.06 10.58 7.95
CA PRO A 6 -22.36 9.72 8.91
C PRO A 6 -21.83 8.44 8.26
N ALA A 7 -22.62 7.76 7.43
CA ALA A 7 -22.24 6.45 6.90
C ALA A 7 -21.05 6.52 5.91
N GLU A 8 -21.04 7.52 5.02
CA GLU A 8 -19.91 7.72 4.10
C GLU A 8 -18.63 8.08 4.87
N PHE A 9 -18.72 8.94 5.88
CA PHE A 9 -17.57 9.30 6.73
C PHE A 9 -16.98 8.06 7.43
N PHE A 10 -17.81 7.24 8.07
CA PHE A 10 -17.34 6.02 8.72
C PHE A 10 -16.71 5.05 7.72
N TYR A 11 -17.32 4.86 6.54
CA TYR A 11 -16.73 4.03 5.50
C TYR A 11 -15.33 4.54 5.11
N GLN A 12 -15.18 5.84 4.85
CA GLN A 12 -13.88 6.41 4.46
C GLN A 12 -12.82 6.27 5.57
N LEU A 13 -13.21 6.49 6.83
CA LEU A 13 -12.34 6.37 8.00
C LEU A 13 -11.86 4.92 8.18
N PHE A 14 -12.78 3.96 8.17
CA PHE A 14 -12.42 2.54 8.31
C PHE A 14 -11.66 2.02 7.10
N ALA A 15 -11.98 2.49 5.89
CA ALA A 15 -11.20 2.14 4.69
C ALA A 15 -9.74 2.60 4.81
N LEU A 16 -9.50 3.82 5.30
CA LEU A 16 -8.15 4.32 5.54
C LEU A 16 -7.43 3.48 6.62
N LEU A 17 -8.12 3.21 7.73
CA LEU A 17 -7.56 2.44 8.84
C LEU A 17 -7.18 1.02 8.40
N ILE A 18 -8.06 0.34 7.66
CA ILE A 18 -7.80 -1.00 7.13
C ILE A 18 -6.65 -0.97 6.12
N ALA A 19 -6.64 -0.02 5.19
CA ALA A 19 -5.55 0.13 4.22
C ALA A 19 -4.19 0.33 4.93
N PHE A 20 -4.16 1.19 5.95
CA PHE A 20 -2.97 1.40 6.78
C PHE A 20 -2.52 0.13 7.47
N ILE A 21 -3.41 -0.56 8.20
CA ILE A 21 -3.07 -1.78 8.95
C ILE A 21 -2.52 -2.86 8.01
N LEU A 22 -3.18 -3.10 6.87
CA LEU A 22 -2.78 -4.15 5.93
C LEU A 22 -1.42 -3.87 5.30
N VAL A 23 -1.21 -2.65 4.80
CA VAL A 23 0.07 -2.27 4.18
C VAL A 23 1.19 -2.26 5.23
N HIS A 24 0.94 -1.66 6.39
CA HIS A 24 1.94 -1.58 7.46
C HIS A 24 2.34 -2.98 7.96
N ALA A 25 1.38 -3.87 8.18
CA ALA A 25 1.65 -5.24 8.58
C ALA A 25 2.50 -5.98 7.52
N LEU A 26 2.18 -5.83 6.23
CA LEU A 26 2.98 -6.39 5.14
C LEU A 26 4.42 -5.83 5.14
N TYR A 27 4.56 -4.53 5.38
CA TYR A 27 5.87 -3.86 5.39
C TYR A 27 6.77 -4.34 6.53
N VAL A 28 6.22 -4.41 7.75
CA VAL A 28 6.96 -4.80 8.94
C VAL A 28 7.27 -6.30 8.96
N THR A 29 6.35 -7.14 8.49
CA THR A 29 6.53 -8.61 8.57
C THR A 29 7.29 -9.21 7.40
N LEU A 30 7.22 -8.58 6.21
CA LEU A 30 7.80 -9.14 4.99
C LEU A 30 8.75 -8.17 4.28
N VAL A 31 8.30 -6.96 3.93
CA VAL A 31 9.07 -6.09 3.01
C VAL A 31 10.42 -5.68 3.60
N ARG A 32 10.43 -5.10 4.80
CA ARG A 32 11.66 -4.60 5.42
C ARG A 32 12.61 -5.70 5.85
N PRO A 33 12.15 -6.78 6.53
CA PRO A 33 13.03 -7.90 6.86
C PRO A 33 13.72 -8.50 5.62
N GLN A 34 13.00 -8.67 4.51
CA GLN A 34 13.59 -9.21 3.27
C GLN A 34 14.58 -8.24 2.63
N ALA A 35 14.31 -6.93 2.68
CA ALA A 35 15.24 -5.92 2.21
C ALA A 35 16.53 -5.89 3.05
N ASP A 36 16.41 -5.99 4.38
CA ASP A 36 17.55 -5.97 5.29
C ASP A 36 18.44 -7.20 5.11
N VAL A 37 17.85 -8.39 5.00
CA VAL A 37 18.58 -9.64 4.71
C VAL A 37 19.36 -9.52 3.39
N PHE A 38 18.72 -9.00 2.34
CA PHE A 38 19.38 -8.82 1.05
C PHE A 38 20.54 -7.82 1.14
N LEU A 39 20.36 -6.68 1.81
CA LEU A 39 21.40 -5.67 1.99
C LEU A 39 22.59 -6.20 2.80
N GLN A 40 22.34 -7.01 3.83
CA GLN A 40 23.39 -7.66 4.61
C GLN A 40 24.21 -8.64 3.77
N GLN A 41 23.55 -9.45 2.94
CA GLN A 41 24.23 -10.36 2.02
C GLN A 41 25.12 -9.59 1.03
N GLN A 42 24.59 -8.53 0.43
CA GLN A 42 25.38 -7.69 -0.47
C GLN A 42 26.57 -7.03 0.22
N ALA A 43 26.41 -6.60 1.47
CA ALA A 43 27.49 -6.01 2.26
C ALA A 43 28.62 -7.00 2.54
N ALA A 44 28.30 -8.28 2.80
CA ALA A 44 29.29 -9.33 2.98
C ALA A 44 30.06 -9.63 1.68
N GLU A 45 29.36 -9.79 0.57
CA GLU A 45 29.99 -10.05 -0.74
C GLU A 45 30.92 -8.90 -1.18
N MET A 46 30.55 -7.66 -0.90
CA MET A 46 31.41 -6.49 -1.18
C MET A 46 32.67 -6.43 -0.32
N GLN A 47 32.67 -7.04 0.87
CA GLN A 47 33.86 -7.09 1.73
C GLN A 47 34.84 -8.15 1.25
N ASP A 48 34.33 -9.29 0.78
CA ASP A 48 35.14 -10.42 0.33
C ASP A 48 35.62 -10.26 -1.12
N ASN A 49 34.89 -9.52 -1.96
CA ASN A 49 35.19 -9.36 -3.38
C ASN A 49 35.17 -7.88 -3.84
N PRO A 50 36.35 -7.27 -4.09
CA PRO A 50 36.47 -5.89 -4.57
C PRO A 50 35.79 -5.60 -5.92
N ASP A 51 35.60 -6.63 -6.76
CA ASP A 51 34.97 -6.50 -8.08
C ASP A 51 33.46 -6.85 -8.06
N TYR A 52 32.87 -7.01 -6.86
CA TYR A 52 31.46 -7.37 -6.72
C TYR A 52 30.51 -6.27 -7.22
N VAL A 53 29.58 -6.65 -8.10
CA VAL A 53 28.54 -5.76 -8.63
C VAL A 53 27.24 -5.99 -7.87
N GLN A 54 26.74 -4.94 -7.22
CA GLN A 54 25.48 -5.00 -6.49
C GLN A 54 24.30 -5.38 -7.41
N GLN A 55 23.53 -6.36 -6.97
CA GLN A 55 22.30 -6.79 -7.60
C GLN A 55 21.11 -5.95 -7.11
N ARG A 56 20.09 -5.82 -7.97
CA ARG A 56 18.86 -5.10 -7.65
C ARG A 56 17.86 -6.03 -6.97
N SER A 57 17.36 -5.63 -5.80
CA SER A 57 16.25 -6.31 -5.12
C SER A 57 14.97 -5.50 -5.18
N PHE A 58 13.86 -6.17 -5.47
CA PHE A 58 12.53 -5.57 -5.45
C PHE A 58 12.18 -5.05 -4.04
N TYR A 59 12.44 -5.82 -2.99
CA TYR A 59 12.17 -5.44 -1.61
C TYR A 59 12.91 -4.17 -1.21
N VAL A 60 14.17 -4.02 -1.66
CA VAL A 60 14.97 -2.82 -1.39
C VAL A 60 14.39 -1.59 -2.10
N VAL A 61 13.83 -1.75 -3.30
CA VAL A 61 13.22 -0.64 -4.06
C VAL A 61 11.94 -0.13 -3.38
N ILE A 62 11.19 -0.99 -2.69
CA ILE A 62 9.90 -0.63 -2.08
C ILE A 62 9.95 -0.41 -0.57
N LYS A 63 11.08 -0.64 0.11
CA LYS A 63 11.14 -0.63 1.59
C LYS A 63 10.88 0.73 2.25
N ASP A 64 11.07 1.82 1.52
CA ASP A 64 11.09 3.16 2.06
C ASP A 64 9.68 3.63 2.47
N TYR A 65 9.60 4.56 3.42
CA TYR A 65 8.34 5.04 4.00
C TYR A 65 7.45 5.77 2.99
N GLU A 66 8.03 6.34 1.93
CA GLU A 66 7.29 7.02 0.87
C GLU A 66 6.40 6.03 0.10
N GLN A 67 6.94 4.85 -0.24
CA GLN A 67 6.25 3.78 -0.95
C GLN A 67 5.17 3.17 -0.07
N GLU A 68 5.47 2.94 1.22
CA GLU A 68 4.47 2.49 2.20
C GLU A 68 3.27 3.44 2.22
N SER A 69 3.52 4.74 2.39
CA SER A 69 2.50 5.78 2.41
C SER A 69 1.73 5.84 1.10
N CYS A 70 2.43 5.72 -0.04
CA CYS A 70 1.82 5.71 -1.37
C CYS A 70 0.83 4.54 -1.53
N PHE A 71 1.19 3.32 -1.10
CA PHE A 71 0.29 2.17 -1.17
C PHE A 71 -0.93 2.32 -0.25
N VAL A 72 -0.76 2.85 0.97
CA VAL A 72 -1.89 3.14 1.87
C VAL A 72 -2.88 4.09 1.20
N LEU A 73 -2.38 5.22 0.67
CA LEU A 73 -3.22 6.24 0.05
C LEU A 73 -3.86 5.74 -1.26
N MET A 74 -3.14 4.94 -2.04
CA MET A 74 -3.67 4.30 -3.25
C MET A 74 -4.84 3.38 -2.93
N LEU A 75 -4.68 2.45 -1.98
CA LEU A 75 -5.75 1.53 -1.58
C LEU A 75 -6.95 2.29 -1.00
N TRP A 76 -6.70 3.35 -0.22
CA TRP A 76 -7.76 4.20 0.31
C TRP A 76 -8.52 4.94 -0.79
N ALA A 77 -7.83 5.56 -1.74
CA ALA A 77 -8.43 6.25 -2.87
C ALA A 77 -9.26 5.29 -3.75
N LEU A 78 -8.73 4.09 -4.03
CA LEU A 78 -9.45 3.04 -4.74
C LEU A 78 -10.72 2.61 -4.00
N ALA A 79 -10.67 2.47 -2.67
CA ALA A 79 -11.85 2.13 -1.87
C ALA A 79 -12.94 3.22 -1.92
N ILE A 80 -12.54 4.50 -1.93
CA ILE A 80 -13.46 5.63 -2.10
C ILE A 80 -14.08 5.63 -3.49
N LEU A 81 -13.26 5.46 -4.54
CA LEU A 81 -13.72 5.42 -5.93
C LEU A 81 -14.67 4.25 -6.17
N ALA A 82 -14.37 3.06 -5.65
CA ALA A 82 -15.24 1.89 -5.77
C ALA A 82 -16.61 2.11 -5.09
N TYR A 83 -16.63 2.72 -3.90
CA TYR A 83 -17.87 3.03 -3.19
C TYR A 83 -18.75 4.00 -3.99
N LYS A 84 -18.16 5.11 -4.48
CA LYS A 84 -18.90 6.11 -5.26
C LYS A 84 -19.29 5.59 -6.64
N GLY A 85 -18.40 4.86 -7.31
CA GLY A 85 -18.65 4.26 -8.62
C GLY A 85 -19.82 3.27 -8.59
N ARG A 86 -19.92 2.46 -7.52
CA ARG A 86 -21.06 1.57 -7.31
C ARG A 86 -22.38 2.35 -7.17
N ALA A 87 -22.38 3.44 -6.41
CA ALA A 87 -23.58 4.27 -6.26
C ALA A 87 -24.04 4.86 -7.59
N VAL A 88 -23.11 5.38 -8.41
CA VAL A 88 -23.40 5.91 -9.75
C VAL A 88 -23.94 4.81 -10.67
N TYR A 89 -23.33 3.63 -10.67
CA TYR A 89 -23.78 2.49 -11.50
C TYR A 89 -25.21 2.06 -11.16
N LEU A 90 -25.57 2.01 -9.86
CA LEU A 90 -26.93 1.69 -9.44
C LEU A 90 -27.94 2.76 -9.86
N GLN A 91 -27.54 4.04 -9.87
CA GLN A 91 -28.40 5.13 -10.34
C GLN A 91 -28.64 5.06 -11.86
N GLN A 92 -27.62 4.71 -12.65
CA GLN A 92 -27.77 4.55 -14.11
C GLN A 92 -28.79 3.45 -14.47
N LYS A 93 -28.80 2.33 -13.73
CA LYS A 93 -29.80 1.26 -13.93
C LYS A 93 -31.24 1.66 -13.69
N LEU A 94 -31.51 2.78 -13.01
CA LEU A 94 -32.87 3.29 -12.79
C LEU A 94 -33.34 4.19 -13.94
N LEU A 95 -32.43 4.60 -14.83
CA LEU A 95 -32.72 5.43 -15.99
C LEU A 95 -32.94 4.60 -17.27
N GLU A 96 -32.54 3.33 -17.27
CA GLU A 96 -32.86 2.32 -18.29
C GLU A 96 -34.18 1.61 -17.93
#